data_AF-A0A1F5S0V4-F1
#
_entry.id   AF-A0A1F5S0V4-F1
#
_cell.length_a   1.000
_cell.length_b   1.000
_cell.length_c   1.000
_cell.angle_alpha   90.00
_cell.angle_beta   90.00
_cell.angle_gamma   90.00
#
_symmetry.space_group_name_H-M   'P 1'
#
loop_
_entity.id
_entity.type
_entity.pdbx_description
1 polymer ?
#
loop_
_entity_poly.entity_id
_entity_poly.type
_entity_poly.pdbx_seq_one_letter_code
_entity_poly.pdbx_strand_id
1 'polypeptide(L)'
;MILEYRNQFNVFQINYCYLAKATAKGEPEFTEEEISNGFKLEWLPIDETIAIAEKDKPEKYLAKFMKYRDLIYLKEAKKLKEG
;
A
#
# COMPACT_ATOMS: atom_id res chain seq x y z
N MET A 1 10.46 7.96 -3.12
CA MET A 1 9.61 8.73 -4.06
C MET A 1 9.31 7.85 -5.25
N ILE A 2 8.08 7.83 -5.74
CA ILE A 2 7.68 7.12 -6.96
C ILE A 2 6.94 8.09 -7.88
N LEU A 3 7.34 8.11 -9.15
CA LEU A 3 6.69 8.87 -10.22
C LEU A 3 5.81 7.93 -11.03
N GLU A 4 4.52 8.25 -11.14
CA GLU A 4 3.56 7.41 -11.85
C GLU A 4 2.91 8.21 -12.99
N TYR A 5 3.01 7.68 -14.21
CA TYR A 5 2.26 8.18 -15.35
C TYR A 5 1.09 7.26 -15.66
N ARG A 6 -0.11 7.70 -15.33
CA ARG A 6 -1.35 6.95 -15.53
C ARG A 6 -2.00 7.39 -16.84
N ASN A 7 -1.50 6.82 -17.94
CA ASN A 7 -1.88 7.19 -19.30
C ASN A 7 -3.38 7.11 -19.59
N GLN A 8 -4.13 6.16 -19.02
CA GLN A 8 -5.57 6.04 -19.24
C GLN A 8 -6.35 7.27 -18.74
N PHE A 9 -5.81 7.98 -17.74
CA PHE A 9 -6.43 9.16 -17.15
C PHE A 9 -5.68 10.45 -17.48
N ASN A 10 -4.57 10.37 -18.22
CA ASN A 10 -3.65 11.48 -18.46
C ASN A 10 -3.20 12.18 -17.16
N VAL A 11 -2.88 11.39 -16.13
CA VAL A 11 -2.47 11.89 -14.81
C VAL A 11 -1.00 11.57 -14.57
N PHE A 12 -0.24 12.58 -14.17
CA PHE A 12 1.09 12.43 -13.57
C PHE A 12 1.00 12.59 -12.06
N GLN A 13 1.42 11.58 -11.31
CA GLN A 13 1.35 11.55 -9.86
C GLN A 13 2.74 11.35 -9.25
N ILE A 14 3.07 12.20 -8.27
CA ILE A 14 4.28 12.07 -7.45
C ILE A 14 3.87 11.54 -6.09
N ASN A 15 4.43 10.41 -5.69
CA ASN A 15 4.14 9.78 -4.41
C ASN A 15 5.36 9.85 -3.49
N TYR A 16 5.09 10.19 -2.22
CA TYR A 16 6.06 10.14 -1.12
C TYR A 16 5.60 9.10 -0.10
N CYS A 17 6.55 8.39 0.50
CA CYS A 17 6.32 7.42 1.55
C CYS A 17 7.34 7.65 2.66
N TYR A 18 6.88 7.55 3.90
CA TYR A 18 7.68 7.78 5.10
C TYR A 18 7.58 6.55 6.00
N LEU A 19 8.69 6.20 6.63
CA LEU A 19 8.72 5.15 7.65
C LEU A 19 8.48 5.77 9.01
N ALA A 20 7.48 5.26 9.73
CA ALA A 20 7.12 5.73 11.07
C ALA A 20 7.08 4.57 12.06
N LYS A 21 7.35 4.88 13.34
CA LYS A 21 7.18 3.95 14.45
C LYS A 21 5.82 4.18 15.09
N ALA A 22 4.91 3.21 14.94
CA ALA A 22 3.65 3.23 15.68
C ALA A 22 3.90 3.04 17.18
N THR A 23 3.30 3.89 18.02
CA THR A 23 3.40 3.82 19.49
C THR A 23 2.26 3.04 20.13
N ALA A 24 1.13 2.91 19.42
CA ALA A 24 -0.03 2.12 19.82
C ALA A 24 -0.78 1.61 18.57
N LYS A 25 -1.57 0.55 18.72
CA LYS A 25 -2.55 0.12 17.72
C LYS A 25 -3.86 0.87 18.00
N GLY A 26 -4.24 1.78 17.12
CA GLY A 26 -5.53 2.48 17.20
C GLY A 26 -6.67 1.63 16.62
N GLU A 27 -7.90 2.03 16.92
CA GLU A 27 -9.10 1.51 16.26
C GLU A 27 -9.38 2.36 15.01
N PRO A 28 -9.51 1.75 13.81
CA PRO A 28 -9.86 2.47 12.61
C PRO A 28 -11.33 2.91 12.68
N GLU A 29 -11.59 4.18 12.37
CA GLU A 29 -12.93 4.67 12.14
C GLU A 29 -13.26 4.53 10.65
N PHE A 30 -13.94 3.43 10.29
CA PHE A 30 -14.37 3.18 8.93
C PHE A 30 -15.69 3.89 8.63
N THR A 31 -15.80 4.42 7.42
CA THR A 31 -17.08 4.87 6.86
C THR A 31 -18.04 3.70 6.63
N GLU A 32 -19.34 3.96 6.54
CA GLU A 32 -20.35 2.93 6.24
C GLU A 32 -20.05 2.23 4.90
N GLU A 33 -19.56 2.98 3.91
CA GLU A 33 -19.15 2.43 2.61
C GLU A 33 -17.99 1.45 2.77
N GLU A 34 -16.94 1.81 3.53
CA GLU A 34 -15.79 0.93 3.77
C GLU A 34 -16.18 -0.35 4.52
N ILE A 35 -17.06 -0.23 5.52
CA ILE A 35 -17.63 -1.38 6.23
C ILE A 35 -18.40 -2.27 5.25
N SER A 36 -19.26 -1.69 4.40
CA SER A 36 -20.05 -2.46 3.43
C SER A 36 -19.18 -3.14 2.36
N ASN A 37 -18.03 -2.56 2.05
CA ASN A 37 -17.03 -3.11 1.14
C ASN A 37 -16.06 -4.09 1.82
N GLY A 38 -16.23 -4.38 3.12
CA GLY A 38 -15.44 -5.38 3.85
C GLY A 38 -14.02 -4.94 4.21
N PHE A 39 -13.78 -3.63 4.36
CA PHE A 39 -12.48 -3.11 4.75
C PHE A 39 -12.12 -3.56 6.17
N LYS A 40 -10.84 -3.86 6.38
CA LYS A 40 -10.29 -4.29 7.66
C LYS A 40 -8.86 -3.81 7.84
N LEU A 41 -8.47 -3.56 9.09
CA LEU A 41 -7.10 -3.23 9.47
C LEU A 41 -6.39 -4.48 9.98
N GLU A 42 -5.26 -4.84 9.36
CA GLU A 42 -4.39 -5.93 9.80
C GLU A 42 -2.97 -5.43 10.02
N TRP A 43 -2.40 -5.75 11.19
CA TRP A 43 -1.01 -5.48 11.52
C TRP A 43 -0.18 -6.74 11.24
N LEU A 44 0.55 -6.75 10.14
CA LEU A 44 1.29 -7.92 9.68
C LEU A 44 2.81 -7.69 9.71
N PRO A 45 3.62 -8.76 9.85
CA PRO A 45 5.06 -8.70 9.57
C PRO A 45 5.31 -8.26 8.13
N ILE A 46 6.37 -7.47 7.91
CA ILE A 46 6.67 -6.89 6.59
C ILE A 46 6.84 -7.94 5.49
N ASP A 47 7.43 -9.08 5.82
CA ASP A 47 7.62 -10.19 4.88
C ASP A 47 6.30 -10.81 4.43
N GLU A 48 5.35 -10.96 5.37
CA GLU A 48 4.02 -11.45 5.07
C GLU A 48 3.24 -10.45 4.21
N THR A 49 3.35 -9.16 4.52
CA THR A 49 2.72 -8.09 3.72
C THR A 49 3.27 -8.08 2.28
N ILE A 50 4.59 -8.22 2.09
CA ILE A 50 5.20 -8.35 0.77
C ILE A 50 4.65 -9.59 0.05
N ALA A 51 4.60 -10.75 0.70
CA ALA A 51 4.13 -11.99 0.09
C ALA A 51 2.64 -11.90 -0.33
N ILE A 52 1.79 -11.25 0.46
CA ILE A 52 0.39 -10.99 0.11
C ILE A 52 0.32 -10.07 -1.11
N ALA A 53 1.03 -8.94 -1.07
CA ALA A 53 1.04 -7.96 -2.15
C ALA A 53 1.60 -8.55 -3.46
N GLU A 54 2.56 -9.48 -3.42
CA GLU A 54 3.08 -10.13 -4.63
C GLU A 54 2.05 -11.05 -5.30
N LYS A 55 1.29 -11.78 -4.48
CA LYS A 55 0.23 -12.71 -4.92
C LYS A 55 -1.00 -12.00 -5.49
N ASP A 56 -1.24 -10.75 -5.11
CA ASP A 56 -2.37 -9.98 -5.59
C ASP A 56 -2.34 -9.82 -7.13
N LYS A 57 -3.49 -9.94 -7.79
CA LYS A 57 -3.63 -9.88 -9.25
C LYS A 57 -4.77 -8.94 -9.62
N PRO A 58 -4.60 -7.62 -9.43
CA PRO A 58 -5.65 -6.66 -9.69
C PRO A 58 -5.95 -6.59 -11.19
N GLU A 59 -7.23 -6.73 -11.54
CA GLU A 59 -7.69 -6.59 -12.92
C GLU A 59 -7.87 -5.12 -13.31
N LYS A 60 -8.39 -4.32 -12.37
CA LYS A 60 -8.65 -2.89 -12.56
C LYS A 60 -7.35 -2.13 -12.80
N TYR A 61 -7.34 -1.26 -13.82
CA TYR A 61 -6.18 -0.47 -14.21
C TYR A 61 -5.54 0.26 -13.02
N LEU A 62 -6.32 1.02 -12.25
CA LEU A 62 -5.81 1.79 -11.11
C LEU A 62 -5.20 0.90 -10.02
N ALA A 63 -5.79 -0.26 -9.78
CA ALA A 63 -5.32 -1.17 -8.75
C ALA A 63 -3.94 -1.79 -9.07
N LYS A 64 -3.58 -1.92 -10.36
CA LYS A 64 -2.24 -2.34 -10.77
C LYS A 64 -1.17 -1.35 -10.31
N PHE A 65 -1.41 -0.05 -10.48
CA PHE A 65 -0.48 1.00 -10.02
C PHE A 65 -0.33 0.96 -8.50
N MET A 66 -1.43 0.85 -7.77
CA MET A 66 -1.41 0.74 -6.30
C MET A 66 -0.57 -0.46 -5.85
N LYS A 67 -0.78 -1.65 -6.43
CA LYS A 67 0.01 -2.84 -6.14
C LYS A 67 1.52 -2.61 -6.34
N TYR A 68 1.92 -2.08 -7.50
CA TYR A 68 3.34 -1.87 -7.80
C TYR A 68 3.99 -0.86 -6.85
N ARG A 69 3.30 0.25 -6.59
CA ARG A 69 3.76 1.29 -5.69
C ARG A 69 3.97 0.75 -4.28
N ASP A 70 2.98 0.04 -3.76
CA ASP A 70 3.00 -0.47 -2.40
C ASP A 70 4.09 -1.56 -2.24
N LEU A 71 4.28 -2.42 -3.25
CA LEU A 71 5.39 -3.39 -3.27
C LEU A 71 6.77 -2.73 -3.24
N ILE A 72 6.97 -1.65 -4.02
CA ILE A 72 8.23 -0.91 -4.02
C ILE A 72 8.48 -0.33 -2.62
N TYR A 73 7.47 0.31 -2.02
CA TYR A 73 7.62 0.89 -0.69
C TYR A 73 7.90 -0.15 0.39
N LEU A 74 7.20 -1.28 0.40
CA LEU A 74 7.43 -2.34 1.37
C LEU A 74 8.84 -2.93 1.27
N LYS A 75 9.34 -3.16 0.04
CA LYS A 75 10.69 -3.68 -0.18
C LYS A 75 11.77 -2.69 0.25
N GLU A 76 11.60 -1.39 -0.03
CA GLU A 76 12.54 -0.36 0.44
C GLU A 76 12.48 -0.19 1.96
N ALA A 77 11.28 -0.20 2.57
CA ALA A 77 11.12 -0.13 4.02
C ALA A 77 11.80 -1.31 4.74
N LYS A 78 11.74 -2.52 4.15
CA LYS A 78 12.44 -3.70 4.68
C LYS A 78 13.94 -3.47 4.72
N LYS A 79 14.55 -3.04 3.61
CA LYS A 79 16.00 -2.74 3.54
C LYS A 79 16.44 -1.72 4.59
N LEU A 80 15.66 -0.66 4.78
CA LEU A 80 15.96 0.39 5.77
C LEU A 80 15.86 -0.10 7.22
N LYS A 81 15.09 -1.17 7.48
CA LYS A 81 14.92 -1.74 8.83
C LYS A 81 16.00 -2.77 9.17
N GLU A 82 16.65 -3.33 8.16
CA GLU A 82 17.72 -4.32 8.28
C GLU A 82 19.13 -3.69 8.33
N GLY A 83 19.26 -2.42 7.95
CA GLY A 83 20.52 -1.65 8.00
C GLY A 83 20.61 -0.68 9.17
#